data_AF-A0A7X9BQ53-F1
#
_entry.id   AF-A0A7X9BQ53-F1
#
_cell.length_a   1.000
_cell.length_b   1.000
_cell.length_c   1.000
_cell.angle_alpha   90.00
_cell.angle_beta   90.00
_cell.angle_gamma   90.00
#
_symmetry.space_group_name_H-M   'P 1'
#
loop_
_entity.id
_entity.type
_entity.pdbx_description
1 polymer ?
#
loop_
_entity_poly.entity_id
_entity_poly.type
_entity_poly.pdbx_seq_one_letter_code
_entity_poly.pdbx_strand_id
1 'polypeptide(L)'
;QDNSIDVSWYQLNLIKDDNWKVVSIKPIDCPLTGVNWHINKGDVQEAQNVLDQYIVSVSDNRYGDAARYLAGPARVVHEKQKHLFKDSSVLGLQKEKIIPVWQNGKKLVARIEPKGTPTLLVFYKTSDGWKIINA
;
A
#
# COMPACT_ATOMS: atom_id res chain seq x y z
N GLN A 1 -8.27 2.84 -20.69
CA GLN A 1 -7.37 3.00 -19.52
C GLN A 1 -8.23 2.83 -18.30
N ASP A 2 -7.92 1.89 -17.39
CA ASP A 2 -8.45 1.99 -16.04
C ASP A 2 -7.72 3.17 -15.38
N ASN A 3 -8.43 4.02 -14.64
CA ASN A 3 -7.82 5.18 -13.96
C ASN A 3 -6.98 4.73 -12.74
N SER A 4 -6.17 3.68 -12.89
CA SER A 4 -5.32 3.15 -11.85
C SER A 4 -4.06 3.98 -11.69
N ILE A 5 -3.75 4.35 -10.46
CA ILE A 5 -2.42 4.87 -10.10
C ILE A 5 -1.52 3.69 -9.77
N ASP A 6 -0.46 3.52 -10.55
CA ASP A 6 0.63 2.62 -10.23
C ASP A 6 1.74 3.37 -9.47
N VAL A 7 2.24 2.75 -8.41
CA VAL A 7 3.30 3.30 -7.57
C VAL A 7 4.28 2.17 -7.25
N SER A 8 5.46 2.21 -7.85
CA SER A 8 6.49 1.20 -7.66
C SER A 8 7.86 1.85 -7.53
N TRP A 9 8.75 1.20 -6.79
CA TRP A 9 10.13 1.65 -6.62
C TRP A 9 11.08 0.67 -7.30
N TYR A 10 12.13 1.23 -7.91
CA TYR A 10 13.13 0.46 -8.63
C TYR A 10 14.53 0.93 -8.27
N GLN A 11 15.44 -0.02 -8.06
CA GLN A 11 16.87 0.24 -8.09
C GLN A 11 17.37 0.11 -9.53
N LEU A 12 18.01 1.18 -10.02
CA LEU A 12 18.70 1.22 -11.30
C LEU A 12 20.20 1.07 -11.05
N ASN A 13 20.82 0.05 -11.63
CA ASN A 13 22.27 -0.06 -11.67
C ASN A 13 22.76 0.46 -13.02
N LEU A 14 23.63 1.47 -12.98
CA LEU A 14 24.18 2.11 -14.16
C LEU A 14 25.69 1.88 -14.27
N ILE A 15 26.17 1.80 -15.51
CA ILE A 15 27.60 1.86 -15.83
C ILE A 15 27.88 3.12 -16.65
N LYS A 16 29.04 3.74 -16.44
CA LYS A 16 29.50 4.88 -17.24
C LYS A 16 30.64 4.42 -18.14
N ASP A 17 30.39 4.47 -19.44
CA ASP A 17 31.32 4.13 -20.51
C ASP A 17 30.97 5.03 -21.70
N ASP A 18 31.65 6.18 -21.77
CA ASP A 18 31.34 7.41 -22.51
C ASP A 18 29.98 8.07 -22.17
N ASN A 19 28.93 7.27 -21.97
CA ASN A 19 27.59 7.68 -21.54
C ASN A 19 27.08 6.79 -20.40
N TRP A 20 26.05 7.25 -19.68
CA TRP A 20 25.34 6.41 -18.71
C TRP A 20 24.50 5.36 -19.43
N LYS A 21 24.73 4.09 -19.11
CA LYS A 21 23.97 2.94 -19.63
C LYS A 21 23.30 2.23 -18.45
N VAL A 22 22.01 1.89 -18.59
CA VAL A 22 21.28 1.10 -17.59
C VAL A 22 21.63 -0.38 -17.78
N VAL A 23 22.19 -1.00 -16.75
CA VAL A 23 22.64 -2.40 -16.79
C VAL A 23 21.60 -3.32 -16.18
N SER A 24 20.88 -2.87 -15.15
CA SER A 24 19.76 -3.62 -14.59
C SER A 24 18.77 -2.71 -13.87
N ILE A 25 17.52 -3.19 -13.86
CA ILE A 25 16.39 -2.59 -13.15
C ILE A 25 15.85 -3.68 -12.23
N LYS A 26 15.76 -3.40 -10.93
CA LYS A 26 15.21 -4.34 -9.94
C LYS A 26 14.12 -3.67 -9.13
N PRO A 27 12.93 -4.29 -8.99
CA PRO A 27 11.93 -3.77 -8.07
C PRO A 27 12.48 -3.82 -6.63
N ILE A 28 12.17 -2.78 -5.86
CA ILE A 28 12.50 -2.68 -4.45
C ILE A 28 11.29 -2.23 -3.66
N ASP A 29 11.31 -2.45 -2.35
CA ASP A 29 10.30 -1.88 -1.46
C ASP A 29 10.40 -0.35 -1.40
N CYS A 30 9.31 0.28 -0.98
CA CYS A 30 9.29 1.72 -0.73
C CYS A 30 10.38 2.09 0.28
N PRO A 31 11.37 2.93 -0.08
CA PRO A 31 12.45 3.27 0.82
C PRO A 31 11.91 4.12 1.97
N LEU A 32 12.00 3.60 3.18
CA LEU A 32 11.60 4.29 4.42
C LEU A 32 12.82 5.01 5.00
N THR A 33 13.17 6.16 4.41
CA THR A 33 14.35 6.95 4.79
C THR A 33 13.97 8.25 5.49
N GLY A 34 14.84 8.68 6.40
CA GLY A 34 14.69 9.92 7.16
C GLY A 34 14.05 9.70 8.54
N VAL A 35 14.36 10.64 9.45
CA VAL A 35 13.83 10.66 10.81
C VAL A 35 12.82 11.80 10.87
N ASN A 36 11.53 11.46 10.85
CA ASN A 36 10.47 12.43 11.08
C ASN A 36 9.46 11.82 12.07
N TRP A 37 9.36 12.46 13.23
CA TRP A 37 8.48 12.06 14.32
C TRP A 37 7.15 12.82 14.31
N HIS A 38 7.00 13.80 13.41
CA HIS A 38 5.76 14.55 13.30
C HIS A 38 4.75 13.78 12.47
N ILE A 39 3.76 13.22 13.15
CA ILE A 39 2.66 12.46 12.56
C ILE A 39 1.45 13.40 12.43
N ASN A 40 1.04 13.64 11.19
CA ASN A 40 -0.15 14.43 10.88
C ASN A 40 -1.41 13.59 11.14
N LYS A 41 -2.22 14.02 12.11
CA LYS A 41 -3.47 13.31 12.49
C LYS A 41 -4.49 13.23 11.36
N GLY A 42 -4.56 14.23 10.48
CA GLY A 42 -5.44 14.21 9.31
C GLY A 42 -5.04 13.13 8.32
N ASP A 43 -3.75 13.02 8.01
CA ASP A 43 -3.23 11.95 7.15
C ASP A 43 -3.47 10.55 7.75
N VAL A 44 -3.30 10.40 9.08
CA VAL A 44 -3.61 9.15 9.78
C VAL A 44 -5.11 8.82 9.66
N GLN A 45 -6.00 9.80 9.82
CA GLN A 45 -7.43 9.56 9.66
C GLN A 45 -7.80 9.19 8.21
N GLU A 46 -7.19 9.85 7.22
CA GLU A 46 -7.36 9.49 5.81
C GLU A 46 -6.89 8.04 5.54
N ALA A 47 -5.72 7.64 6.06
CA ALA A 47 -5.20 6.28 5.94
C ALA A 47 -6.08 5.24 6.66
N GLN A 48 -6.62 5.56 7.84
CA GLN A 48 -7.60 4.72 8.53
C GLN A 48 -8.84 4.50 7.66
N ASN A 49 -9.36 5.56 7.04
CA ASN A 49 -10.52 5.45 6.15
C ASN A 49 -10.21 4.56 4.94
N VAL A 50 -9.00 4.60 4.39
CA VAL A 50 -8.58 3.72 3.30
C VAL A 50 -8.59 2.25 3.74
N LEU A 51 -8.06 1.93 4.92
CA LEU A 51 -8.07 0.57 5.46
C LEU A 51 -9.49 0.07 5.71
N ASP A 52 -10.32 0.90 6.37
CA ASP A 52 -11.73 0.59 6.64
C ASP A 52 -12.50 0.26 5.36
N GLN A 53 -12.32 1.08 4.33
CA GLN A 53 -13.02 0.92 3.07
C GLN A 53 -12.51 -0.26 2.25
N TYR A 54 -11.21 -0.56 2.33
CA TYR A 54 -10.64 -1.79 1.78
C TYR A 54 -11.26 -3.02 2.42
N ILE A 55 -11.27 -3.10 3.76
CA ILE A 55 -11.86 -4.21 4.52
C ILE A 55 -13.34 -4.38 4.16
N VAL A 56 -14.12 -3.30 4.16
CA VAL A 56 -15.54 -3.33 3.78
C VAL A 56 -15.73 -3.86 2.37
N SER A 57 -14.92 -3.40 1.40
CA SER A 57 -15.05 -3.86 0.01
C SER A 57 -14.74 -5.35 -0.14
N VAL A 58 -13.73 -5.85 0.57
CA VAL A 58 -13.39 -7.27 0.56
C VAL A 58 -14.46 -8.11 1.27
N SER A 59 -15.02 -7.63 2.39
CA SER A 59 -16.09 -8.32 3.12
C SER A 59 -17.42 -8.35 2.37
N ASP A 60 -17.75 -7.31 1.60
CA ASP A 60 -18.99 -7.18 0.82
C ASP A 60 -18.96 -7.93 -0.53
N ASN A 61 -18.03 -8.87 -0.72
CA ASN A 61 -17.82 -9.57 -1.99
C ASN A 61 -17.48 -8.64 -3.17
N ARG A 62 -16.98 -7.42 -2.88
CA ARG A 62 -16.51 -6.43 -3.86
C ARG A 62 -14.99 -6.46 -3.96
N TYR A 63 -14.42 -7.66 -4.01
CA TYR A 63 -12.97 -7.86 -4.04
C TYR A 63 -12.31 -7.11 -5.20
N GLY A 64 -12.93 -7.11 -6.39
CA GLY A 64 -12.43 -6.35 -7.54
C GLY A 64 -12.31 -4.84 -7.28
N ASP A 65 -13.29 -4.25 -6.60
CA ASP A 65 -13.34 -2.81 -6.31
C ASP A 65 -12.34 -2.42 -5.21
N ALA A 66 -12.01 -3.35 -4.31
CA ALA A 66 -11.08 -3.13 -3.22
C ALA A 66 -9.67 -2.73 -3.72
N ALA A 67 -9.31 -3.10 -4.96
CA ALA A 67 -8.05 -2.71 -5.60
C ALA A 67 -7.86 -1.17 -5.68
N ARG A 68 -8.95 -0.38 -5.67
CA ARG A 68 -8.87 1.09 -5.69
C ARG A 68 -8.23 1.70 -4.43
N TYR A 69 -8.17 0.96 -3.33
CA TYR A 69 -7.53 1.37 -2.09
C TYR A 69 -6.06 0.95 -2.00
N LEU A 70 -5.60 0.19 -2.99
CA LEU A 70 -4.25 -0.33 -3.08
C LEU A 70 -3.49 0.37 -4.21
N ALA A 71 -2.16 0.37 -4.10
CA ALA A 71 -1.25 0.70 -5.19
C ALA A 71 0.00 -0.18 -5.11
N GLY A 72 0.79 -0.21 -6.17
CA GLY A 72 2.08 -0.91 -6.15
C GLY A 72 1.99 -2.40 -5.83
N PRO A 73 2.95 -2.96 -5.07
CA PRO A 73 3.02 -4.39 -4.77
C PRO A 73 1.74 -4.96 -4.16
N ALA A 74 1.13 -4.25 -3.19
CA ALA A 74 -0.12 -4.69 -2.57
C ALA A 74 -1.25 -4.87 -3.60
N ARG A 75 -1.39 -3.94 -4.55
CA ARG A 75 -2.39 -4.04 -5.62
C ARG A 75 -2.10 -5.20 -6.55
N VAL A 76 -0.84 -5.39 -6.95
CA VAL A 76 -0.43 -6.48 -7.83
C VAL A 76 -0.75 -7.85 -7.22
N VAL A 77 -0.48 -8.03 -5.91
CA VAL A 77 -0.81 -9.27 -5.20
C VAL A 77 -2.34 -9.48 -5.16
N HIS A 78 -3.08 -8.43 -4.81
CA HIS A 78 -4.55 -8.47 -4.76
C HIS A 78 -5.17 -8.86 -6.10
N GLU A 79 -4.77 -8.21 -7.19
CA GLU A 79 -5.30 -8.51 -8.52
C GLU A 79 -4.97 -9.94 -8.98
N LYS A 80 -3.77 -10.44 -8.66
CA LYS A 80 -3.40 -11.84 -8.93
C LYS A 80 -4.28 -12.82 -8.18
N GLN A 81 -4.68 -12.50 -6.96
CA GLN A 81 -5.54 -13.34 -6.13
C GLN A 81 -7.03 -13.22 -6.45
N LYS A 82 -7.44 -12.27 -7.29
CA LYS A 82 -8.85 -12.02 -7.65
C LYS A 82 -9.63 -13.27 -8.09
N HIS A 83 -8.98 -14.20 -8.77
CA HIS A 83 -9.62 -15.45 -9.22
C HIS A 83 -9.98 -16.41 -8.08
N LEU A 84 -9.28 -16.33 -6.94
CA LEU A 84 -9.55 -17.16 -5.75
C LEU A 84 -10.77 -16.67 -4.97
N PHE A 85 -11.07 -15.37 -5.09
CA PHE A 85 -12.11 -14.68 -4.31
C PHE A 85 -13.25 -14.14 -5.19
N LYS A 86 -13.36 -14.62 -6.43
CA LYS A 86 -14.37 -14.15 -7.39
C LYS A 86 -15.80 -14.49 -6.95
N ASP A 87 -15.96 -15.62 -6.26
CA ASP A 87 -17.25 -16.20 -5.88
C ASP A 87 -17.39 -16.43 -4.36
N SER A 88 -16.52 -15.84 -3.54
CA SER A 88 -16.53 -16.03 -2.09
C SER A 88 -16.22 -14.75 -1.32
N SER A 89 -17.08 -14.45 -0.34
CA SER A 89 -16.82 -13.42 0.66
C SER A 89 -15.64 -13.86 1.53
N VAL A 90 -14.66 -12.99 1.73
CA VAL A 90 -13.59 -13.22 2.72
C VAL A 90 -14.19 -13.02 4.11
N LEU A 91 -14.66 -14.10 4.71
CA LEU A 91 -15.28 -14.08 6.03
C LEU A 91 -14.22 -13.83 7.12
N GLY A 92 -14.53 -12.94 8.05
CA GLY A 92 -13.75 -12.76 9.28
C GLY A 92 -12.73 -11.62 9.29
N LEU A 93 -12.71 -10.75 8.26
CA LEU A 93 -12.00 -9.47 8.35
C LEU A 93 -12.78 -8.52 9.26
N GLN A 94 -12.13 -8.05 10.32
CA GLN A 94 -12.67 -7.05 11.24
C GLN A 94 -11.98 -5.73 11.00
N LYS A 95 -12.65 -4.63 11.35
CA LYS A 95 -12.02 -3.31 11.31
C LYS A 95 -10.88 -3.26 12.31
N GLU A 96 -9.73 -2.82 11.83
CA GLU A 96 -8.52 -2.67 12.63
C GLU A 96 -8.21 -1.19 12.83
N LYS A 97 -7.76 -0.81 14.04
CA LYS A 97 -7.28 0.54 14.30
C LYS A 97 -5.81 0.64 13.90
N ILE A 98 -5.48 1.62 13.07
CA ILE A 98 -4.09 1.90 12.73
C ILE A 98 -3.43 2.69 13.86
N ILE A 99 -2.23 2.27 14.24
CA ILE A 99 -1.35 2.93 15.20
C ILE A 99 -0.16 3.47 14.39
N PRO A 100 -0.07 4.78 14.14
CA PRO A 100 0.98 5.32 13.28
C PRO A 100 2.34 5.18 13.96
N VAL A 101 3.32 4.64 13.24
CA VAL A 101 4.68 4.36 13.73
C VAL A 101 5.67 5.39 13.17
N TRP A 102 5.46 5.83 11.93
CA TRP A 102 6.36 6.75 11.25
C TRP A 102 5.67 7.45 10.09
N GLN A 103 6.01 8.71 9.82
CA GLN A 103 5.53 9.43 8.64
C GLN A 103 6.63 10.32 8.07
N ASN A 104 6.82 10.30 6.75
CA ASN A 104 7.67 11.26 6.06
C ASN A 104 7.12 11.62 4.67
N GLY A 105 6.75 12.89 4.49
CA GLY A 105 6.14 13.38 3.26
C GLY A 105 4.90 12.56 2.88
N LYS A 106 4.94 11.91 1.71
CA LYS A 106 3.85 11.09 1.16
C LYS A 106 3.81 9.67 1.71
N LYS A 107 4.61 9.31 2.71
CA LYS A 107 4.71 7.94 3.23
C LYS A 107 4.27 7.90 4.68
N LEU A 108 3.48 6.89 5.03
CA LEU A 108 3.03 6.61 6.39
C LEU A 108 3.21 5.11 6.66
N VAL A 109 3.80 4.77 7.79
CA VAL A 109 3.88 3.40 8.30
C VAL A 109 3.00 3.34 9.54
N ALA A 110 2.11 2.37 9.58
CA ALA A 110 1.24 2.15 10.72
C ALA A 110 1.21 0.66 11.11
N ARG A 111 1.01 0.41 12.39
CA ARG A 111 0.80 -0.92 12.95
C ARG A 111 -0.69 -1.19 13.10
N ILE A 112 -1.12 -2.40 12.77
CA ILE A 112 -2.42 -2.96 13.16
C ILE A 112 -2.17 -4.21 14.00
N GLU A 113 -3.18 -4.66 14.75
CA GLU A 113 -3.05 -5.82 15.64
C GLU A 113 -4.18 -6.84 15.40
N PRO A 114 -4.32 -7.37 14.16
CA PRO A 114 -5.34 -8.35 13.84
C PRO A 114 -5.18 -9.60 14.70
N LYS A 115 -6.22 -9.88 15.51
CA LYS A 115 -6.22 -11.00 16.48
C LYS A 115 -4.99 -11.00 17.39
N GLY A 116 -4.46 -9.82 17.72
CA GLY A 116 -3.29 -9.65 18.60
C GLY A 116 -1.94 -9.91 17.94
N THR A 117 -1.88 -10.19 16.63
CA THR A 117 -0.60 -10.29 15.91
C THR A 117 -0.24 -8.93 15.31
N PRO A 118 0.90 -8.32 15.66
CA PRO A 118 1.28 -7.02 15.11
C PRO A 118 1.68 -7.15 13.63
N THR A 119 1.06 -6.34 12.77
CA THR A 119 1.37 -6.26 11.33
C THR A 119 1.61 -4.80 10.94
N LEU A 120 2.60 -4.56 10.09
CA LEU A 120 2.93 -3.22 9.58
C LEU A 120 2.29 -3.02 8.21
N LEU A 121 1.53 -1.94 8.09
CA LEU A 121 1.03 -1.43 6.83
C LEU A 121 1.87 -0.24 6.40
N VAL A 122 2.17 -0.18 5.10
CA VAL A 122 2.82 0.97 4.47
C VAL A 122 1.83 1.64 3.52
N PHE A 123 1.64 2.94 3.71
CA PHE A 123 0.76 3.78 2.91
C PHE A 123 1.56 4.79 2.09
N TYR A 124 1.03 5.15 0.92
CA TYR A 124 1.56 6.21 0.07
C TYR A 124 0.47 7.18 -0.38
N LYS A 125 0.73 8.49 -0.29
CA LYS A 125 -0.19 9.56 -0.72
C LYS A 125 -0.02 9.84 -2.22
N THR A 126 -0.99 9.39 -3.01
CA THR A 126 -1.10 9.62 -4.46
C THR A 126 -1.90 10.89 -4.76
N SER A 127 -2.11 11.22 -6.04
CA SER A 127 -3.06 12.27 -6.44
C SER A 127 -4.50 11.93 -6.06
N ASP A 128 -4.83 10.64 -5.96
CA ASP A 128 -6.17 10.14 -5.60
C ASP A 128 -6.29 9.83 -4.10
N GLY A 129 -5.41 10.42 -3.29
CA GLY A 129 -5.34 10.21 -1.85
C GLY A 129 -4.43 9.06 -1.43
N TRP A 130 -4.53 8.66 -0.16
CA TRP A 130 -3.74 7.58 0.41
C TRP A 130 -4.12 6.21 -0.16
N LYS A 131 -3.12 5.35 -0.33
CA LYS A 131 -3.25 3.95 -0.78
C LYS A 131 -2.37 3.06 0.08
N ILE A 132 -2.79 1.81 0.29
CA ILE A 132 -1.95 0.76 0.88
C ILE A 132 -1.01 0.25 -0.21
N ILE A 133 0.29 0.26 0.05
CA ILE A 133 1.32 -0.21 -0.90
C ILE A 133 2.04 -1.47 -0.45
N ASN A 134 2.00 -1.76 0.86
CA ASN A 134 2.55 -2.97 1.45
C ASN A 134 1.77 -3.32 2.74
N ALA A 135 1.57 -4.61 3.01
CA ALA A 135 0.80 -5.13 4.12
C ALA A 135 1.36 -6.48 4.58
#